data_AF-A0A432CDW1-F1
#
_entry.id   AF-A0A432CDW1-F1
#
_cell.length_a   1.000
_cell.length_b   1.000
_cell.length_c   1.000
_cell.angle_alpha   90.00
_cell.angle_beta   90.00
_cell.angle_gamma   90.00
#
_symmetry.space_group_name_H-M   'P 1'
#
loop_
_entity.id
_entity.type
_entity.pdbx_description
1 polymer ?
#
loop_
_entity_poly.entity_id
_entity_poly.type
_entity_poly.pdbx_seq_one_letter_code
_entity_poly.pdbx_strand_id
1 'polypeptide(L)'
;MSEDNLKITIGLLVGLIGLLSTVIKMYHDKNREIELKLSDKKYSTYSEIITTLFDLINKQKGLNNFTEDEILNRVMDVKRDLILYGNDAIIKKFFEWEENQLKKKRLWIWVELVALARQDMGNKRTKIKADDILKSLLNEQNDYKEFKKTLMNS
;
A
#
# COMPACT_ATOMS: atom_id res chain seq x y z
N MET A 1 9.17 24.19 -54.11
CA MET A 1 8.53 22.92 -53.74
C MET A 1 7.14 22.95 -54.36
N SER A 2 6.76 21.98 -55.21
CA SER A 2 5.43 21.99 -55.83
C SER A 2 4.34 21.72 -54.79
N GLU A 3 3.15 22.28 -55.02
CA GLU A 3 1.98 22.12 -54.12
C GLU A 3 1.62 20.64 -53.91
N ASP A 4 1.84 19.81 -54.93
CA ASP A 4 1.61 18.36 -54.88
C ASP A 4 2.59 17.64 -53.94
N ASN A 5 3.86 18.04 -53.93
CA ASN A 5 4.85 17.47 -53.01
C ASN A 5 4.50 17.81 -51.55
N LEU A 6 3.98 19.02 -51.29
CA LEU A 6 3.53 19.43 -49.96
C LEU A 6 2.34 18.57 -49.48
N LYS A 7 1.35 18.33 -50.33
CA LYS A 7 0.17 17.49 -50.01
C LYS A 7 0.58 16.05 -49.68
N ILE A 8 1.51 15.47 -50.45
CA ILE A 8 2.03 14.12 -50.19
C ILE A 8 2.77 14.06 -48.85
N THR A 9 3.64 15.03 -48.56
CA THR A 9 4.37 15.08 -47.28
C THR A 9 3.42 15.21 -46.08
N ILE A 10 2.38 16.04 -46.18
CA ILE A 10 1.37 16.20 -45.12
C ILE A 10 0.60 14.88 -44.91
N GLY A 11 0.18 14.22 -45.99
CA GLY A 11 -0.51 12.92 -45.91
C GLY A 11 0.32 11.85 -45.21
N LEU A 12 1.61 11.77 -45.53
CA LEU A 12 2.55 10.85 -44.87
C LEU A 12 2.73 11.18 -43.38
N LEU A 13 2.84 12.46 -43.02
CA LEU A 13 2.94 12.92 -41.63
C LEU A 13 1.70 12.56 -40.82
N VAL A 14 0.50 12.82 -41.35
CA VAL A 14 -0.77 12.48 -40.68
C VAL A 14 -0.90 10.97 -40.50
N GLY A 15 -0.56 10.18 -41.53
CA GLY A 15 -0.54 8.73 -41.44
C GLY A 15 0.41 8.23 -40.35
N LEU A 16 1.63 8.78 -40.28
CA LEU A 16 2.62 8.42 -39.28
C LEU A 16 2.17 8.76 -37.86
N ILE A 17 1.60 9.96 -37.64
CA ILE A 17 1.07 10.39 -36.35
C ILE A 17 -0.08 9.48 -35.91
N GLY A 18 -0.99 9.11 -36.83
CA GLY A 18 -2.09 8.19 -36.54
C GLY A 18 -1.61 6.80 -36.11
N LEU A 19 -0.60 6.26 -36.80
CA LEU A 19 0.01 4.99 -36.45
C LEU A 19 0.69 5.06 -35.06
N LEU A 20 1.52 6.07 -34.82
CA LEU A 20 2.21 6.26 -33.53
C LEU A 20 1.21 6.42 -32.38
N SER A 21 0.14 7.21 -32.58
CA SER A 21 -0.90 7.42 -31.57
C SER A 21 -1.60 6.11 -31.19
N THR A 22 -1.86 5.25 -32.18
CA THR A 22 -2.49 3.94 -31.97
C THR A 22 -1.57 3.00 -31.19
N VAL A 23 -0.27 2.96 -31.55
CA VAL A 23 0.73 2.14 -30.86
C VAL A 23 0.87 2.59 -29.41
N ILE A 24 1.05 3.89 -29.15
CA ILE A 24 1.16 4.45 -27.80
C ILE A 24 -0.08 4.12 -26.97
N LYS A 25 -1.28 4.27 -27.54
CA LYS A 25 -2.54 3.95 -26.87
C LYS A 25 -2.60 2.47 -26.48
N MET A 26 -2.23 1.56 -27.39
CA MET A 26 -2.25 0.12 -27.11
C MET A 26 -1.29 -0.26 -25.96
N TYR A 27 -0.10 0.33 -25.93
CA TYR A 27 0.84 0.14 -24.81
C TYR A 27 0.30 0.71 -23.50
N HIS A 28 -0.28 1.91 -23.54
CA HIS A 28 -0.85 2.54 -22.36
C HIS A 28 -2.03 1.75 -21.80
N ASP A 29 -2.94 1.27 -22.66
CA ASP A 29 -4.10 0.49 -22.26
C ASP A 29 -3.68 -0.84 -21.61
N LYS A 30 -2.68 -1.54 -22.17
CA LYS A 30 -2.14 -2.78 -21.59
C LYS A 30 -1.50 -2.54 -20.21
N ASN A 31 -0.69 -1.49 -20.09
CA ASN A 31 -0.05 -1.16 -18.81
C ASN A 31 -1.10 -0.76 -17.77
N ARG A 32 -2.09 0.03 -18.18
CA ARG A 32 -3.19 0.44 -17.32
C ARG A 32 -4.00 -0.76 -16.82
N GLU A 33 -4.28 -1.75 -17.66
CA GLU A 33 -4.98 -2.97 -17.23
C GLU A 33 -4.19 -3.74 -16.17
N ILE A 34 -2.87 -3.89 -16.36
CA ILE A 34 -1.98 -4.53 -15.39
C ILE A 34 -1.95 -3.74 -14.08
N GLU A 35 -1.81 -2.42 -14.16
CA GLU A 35 -1.80 -1.51 -13.01
C GLU A 35 -3.11 -1.56 -12.23
N LEU A 36 -4.26 -1.60 -12.92
CA LEU A 36 -5.57 -1.74 -12.29
C LEU A 36 -5.70 -3.06 -11.54
N LYS A 37 -5.38 -4.19 -12.19
CA LYS A 37 -5.41 -5.51 -11.54
C LYS A 37 -4.46 -5.58 -10.33
N LEU A 38 -3.27 -5.00 -10.45
CA LEU A 38 -2.31 -4.93 -9.35
C LEU A 38 -2.84 -4.05 -8.21
N SER A 39 -3.43 -2.91 -8.54
CA SER A 39 -4.03 -1.98 -7.59
C SER A 39 -5.17 -2.63 -6.80
N ASP A 40 -6.04 -3.41 -7.47
CA ASP A 40 -7.13 -4.13 -6.82
C ASP A 40 -6.60 -5.17 -5.83
N LYS A 41 -5.55 -5.92 -6.21
CA LYS A 41 -4.89 -6.87 -5.30
C LYS A 41 -4.23 -6.18 -4.12
N LYS A 42 -3.48 -5.10 -4.37
CA LYS A 42 -2.88 -4.27 -3.30
C LYS A 42 -3.94 -3.72 -2.35
N TYR A 43 -5.06 -3.24 -2.87
CA TYR A 43 -6.18 -2.75 -2.05
C TYR A 43 -6.67 -3.83 -1.09
N SER A 44 -6.93 -5.04 -1.61
CA SER A 44 -7.38 -6.17 -0.80
C SER A 44 -6.35 -6.52 0.29
N THR A 45 -5.08 -6.65 -0.07
CA THR A 45 -4.01 -6.99 0.89
C THR A 45 -3.83 -5.91 1.95
N TYR A 46 -3.84 -4.63 1.57
CA TYR A 46 -3.65 -3.54 2.52
C TYR A 46 -4.87 -3.31 3.40
N SER A 47 -6.07 -3.55 2.87
CA SER A 47 -7.28 -3.62 3.69
C SER A 47 -7.14 -4.70 4.75
N GLU A 48 -6.65 -5.89 4.38
CA GLU A 48 -6.47 -7.00 5.31
C GLU A 48 -5.44 -6.70 6.41
N ILE A 49 -4.34 -6.01 6.08
CA ILE A 49 -3.36 -5.51 7.07
C ILE A 49 -4.03 -4.59 8.09
N ILE A 50 -4.89 -3.68 7.63
CA ILE A 50 -5.57 -2.73 8.50
C ILE A 50 -6.63 -3.44 9.33
N THR A 51 -7.45 -4.30 8.73
CA THR A 51 -8.49 -5.06 9.45
C THR A 51 -7.86 -5.93 10.54
N THR A 52 -6.77 -6.65 10.21
CA THR A 52 -6.04 -7.49 11.19
C THR A 52 -5.52 -6.66 12.37
N LEU A 53 -5.08 -5.41 12.15
CA LEU A 53 -4.69 -4.50 13.23
C LEU A 53 -5.85 -4.20 14.17
N PHE A 54 -6.98 -3.77 13.61
CA PHE A 54 -8.15 -3.42 14.39
C PHE A 54 -8.68 -4.62 15.16
N ASP A 55 -8.66 -5.81 14.55
CA ASP A 55 -9.07 -7.04 15.20
C ASP A 55 -8.15 -7.44 16.36
N LEU A 56 -6.83 -7.27 16.20
CA LEU A 56 -5.87 -7.45 17.30
C LEU A 56 -6.13 -6.48 18.46
N ILE A 57 -6.39 -5.21 18.16
CA ILE A 57 -6.71 -4.20 19.18
C ILE A 57 -8.04 -4.52 19.85
N ASN A 58 -9.07 -4.91 19.09
CA ASN A 58 -10.38 -5.27 19.61
C ASN A 58 -10.31 -6.52 20.49
N LYS A 59 -9.50 -7.52 20.12
CA LYS A 59 -9.23 -8.70 20.96
C LYS A 59 -8.58 -8.30 22.28
N GLN A 60 -7.61 -7.39 22.28
CA GLN A 60 -7.00 -6.87 23.51
C GLN A 60 -8.00 -6.10 24.39
N LYS A 61 -8.97 -5.40 23.78
CA LYS A 61 -10.05 -4.71 24.48
C LYS A 61 -11.20 -5.63 24.91
N GLY A 62 -11.13 -6.94 24.62
CA GLY A 62 -12.18 -7.91 24.93
C GLY A 62 -13.46 -7.74 24.09
N LEU A 63 -13.38 -7.03 22.95
CA LEU A 63 -14.52 -6.72 22.09
C LEU A 63 -14.77 -7.79 21.02
N ASN A 64 -13.77 -8.63 20.71
CA ASN A 64 -13.84 -9.68 19.69
C ASN A 64 -13.18 -10.99 20.18
N ASN A 65 -13.73 -12.13 19.78
CA ASN A 65 -13.28 -13.46 20.19
C ASN A 65 -12.62 -14.25 19.04
N PHE A 66 -11.59 -13.69 18.41
CA PHE A 66 -10.80 -14.44 17.43
C PHE A 66 -9.85 -15.43 18.10
N THR A 67 -9.78 -16.63 17.54
CA THR A 67 -8.75 -17.63 17.89
C THR A 67 -7.37 -17.17 17.44
N GLU A 68 -6.31 -17.75 18.01
CA GLU A 68 -4.94 -17.44 17.59
C GLU A 68 -4.66 -17.98 16.17
N ASP A 69 -5.20 -19.15 15.85
CA ASP A 69 -5.05 -19.78 14.53
C ASP A 69 -5.68 -18.95 13.41
N GLU A 70 -6.84 -18.33 13.64
CA GLU A 70 -7.47 -17.42 12.67
C GLU A 70 -6.59 -16.21 12.36
N ILE A 71 -5.96 -15.62 13.38
CA ILE A 71 -5.07 -14.47 13.19
C ILE A 71 -3.81 -14.91 12.45
N LEU A 72 -3.24 -16.06 12.80
CA LEU A 72 -2.04 -16.59 12.15
C LEU A 72 -2.29 -16.86 10.65
N ASN A 73 -3.41 -17.48 10.30
CA ASN A 73 -3.78 -17.74 8.91
C ASN A 73 -3.90 -16.45 8.11
N ARG A 74 -4.53 -15.41 8.67
CA ARG A 74 -4.65 -14.09 8.02
C ARG A 74 -3.30 -13.43 7.81
N VAL A 75 -2.40 -13.51 8.79
CA VAL A 75 -1.03 -13.00 8.66
C VAL A 75 -0.27 -13.73 7.55
N MET A 76 -0.45 -15.04 7.41
CA MET A 76 0.15 -15.83 6.33
C MET A 76 -0.42 -15.48 4.95
N ASP A 77 -1.74 -15.25 4.85
CA ASP A 77 -2.37 -14.80 3.61
C ASP A 77 -1.87 -13.41 3.20
N VAL A 78 -1.78 -12.48 4.15
CA VAL A 78 -1.17 -11.15 3.93
C VAL A 78 0.27 -11.29 3.45
N LYS A 79 1.08 -12.14 4.09
CA LYS A 79 2.47 -12.36 3.70
C LYS A 79 2.59 -12.87 2.27
N ARG A 80 1.79 -13.89 1.90
CA ARG A 80 1.73 -14.42 0.53
C ARG A 80 1.42 -13.31 -0.48
N ASP A 81 0.37 -12.54 -0.21
CA ASP A 81 -0.09 -11.52 -1.16
C ASP A 81 0.88 -10.33 -1.24
N LEU A 82 1.53 -9.95 -0.14
CA LEU A 82 2.57 -8.93 -0.13
C LEU A 82 3.79 -9.34 -0.96
N ILE A 83 4.22 -10.60 -0.88
CA ILE A 83 5.35 -11.10 -1.69
C ILE A 83 5.03 -11.03 -3.18
N LEU A 84 3.76 -11.25 -3.56
CA LEU A 84 3.33 -11.23 -4.96
C LEU A 84 3.08 -9.82 -5.51
N TYR A 85 2.50 -8.93 -4.70
CA TYR A 85 1.92 -7.67 -5.19
C TYR A 85 2.45 -6.42 -4.48
N GLY A 86 3.08 -6.57 -3.33
CA GLY A 86 3.63 -5.47 -2.54
C GLY A 86 4.86 -4.84 -3.20
N ASN A 87 5.09 -3.56 -2.93
CA ASN A 87 6.37 -2.94 -3.25
C ASN A 87 7.44 -3.31 -2.20
N ASP A 88 8.72 -3.13 -2.54
CA ASP A 88 9.83 -3.46 -1.65
C ASP A 88 9.76 -2.79 -0.27
N ALA A 89 9.30 -1.53 -0.19
CA ALA A 89 9.22 -0.80 1.07
C ALA A 89 8.19 -1.41 2.03
N ILE A 90 7.04 -1.83 1.49
CA ILE A 90 5.98 -2.49 2.23
C ILE A 90 6.44 -3.87 2.69
N ILE A 91 7.01 -4.67 1.79
CA ILE A 91 7.48 -6.02 2.10
C ILE A 91 8.55 -5.98 3.19
N LYS A 92 9.55 -5.10 3.05
CA LYS A 92 10.61 -4.94 4.06
C LYS A 92 10.05 -4.50 5.41
N LYS A 93 9.10 -3.57 5.43
CA LYS A 93 8.48 -3.11 6.67
C LYS A 93 7.62 -4.21 7.33
N PHE A 94 6.96 -5.06 6.53
CA PHE A 94 6.24 -6.22 7.05
C PHE A 94 7.19 -7.28 7.64
N PHE A 95 8.32 -7.59 6.99
CA PHE A 95 9.33 -8.47 7.55
C PHE A 95 9.95 -7.91 8.83
N GLU A 96 10.20 -6.59 8.87
CA GLU A 96 10.62 -5.92 10.10
C GLU A 96 9.60 -6.13 11.22
N TRP A 97 8.30 -6.06 10.93
CA TRP A 97 7.28 -6.37 11.93
C TRP A 97 7.33 -7.83 12.39
N GLU A 98 7.48 -8.78 11.47
CA GLU A 98 7.58 -10.22 11.75
C GLU A 98 8.78 -10.54 12.66
N GLU A 99 9.95 -9.94 12.41
CA GLU A 99 11.14 -10.13 13.24
C GLU A 99 11.01 -9.55 14.66
N ASN A 100 10.04 -8.66 14.88
CA ASN A 100 9.86 -7.94 16.14
C ASN A 100 8.56 -8.31 16.87
N GLN A 101 7.98 -9.50 16.61
CA GLN A 101 6.73 -9.97 17.23
C GLN A 101 6.68 -9.89 18.77
N LEU A 102 7.82 -10.13 19.43
CA LEU A 102 7.92 -10.16 20.89
C LEU A 102 8.37 -8.83 21.50
N LYS A 103 8.68 -7.83 20.66
CA LYS A 103 9.22 -6.55 21.12
C LYS A 103 8.11 -5.52 21.29
N LYS A 104 8.31 -4.60 22.25
CA LYS A 104 7.36 -3.52 22.55
C LYS A 104 7.10 -2.60 21.34
N LYS A 105 8.06 -2.51 20.41
CA LYS A 105 7.93 -1.75 19.17
C LYS A 105 7.06 -2.37 18.07
N ARG A 106 6.53 -3.59 18.26
CA ARG A 106 5.72 -4.28 17.24
C ARG A 106 4.57 -3.42 16.72
N LEU A 107 3.78 -2.83 17.62
CA LEU A 107 2.65 -2.00 17.24
C LEU A 107 3.09 -0.76 16.45
N TRP A 108 4.23 -0.15 16.83
CA TRP A 108 4.79 0.98 16.10
C TRP A 108 5.16 0.63 14.66
N ILE A 109 5.89 -0.48 14.46
CA ILE A 109 6.31 -0.94 13.12
C ILE A 109 5.07 -1.24 12.26
N TRP A 110 4.01 -1.81 12.84
CA TRP A 110 2.76 -2.04 12.11
C TRP A 110 2.06 -0.74 11.72
N VAL A 111 2.04 0.27 12.60
CA VAL A 111 1.45 1.57 12.26
C VAL A 111 2.26 2.29 11.17
N GLU A 112 3.59 2.13 11.16
CA GLU A 112 4.43 2.57 10.05
C GLU A 112 4.10 1.83 8.75
N LEU A 113 3.87 0.52 8.81
CA LEU A 113 3.44 -0.28 7.66
C LEU A 113 2.12 0.25 7.08
N VAL A 114 1.12 0.56 7.92
CA VAL A 114 -0.15 1.16 7.49
C VAL A 114 0.07 2.53 6.84
N ALA A 115 0.94 3.37 7.40
CA ALA A 115 1.27 4.67 6.83
C ALA A 115 1.92 4.53 5.43
N LEU A 116 2.84 3.58 5.26
CA LEU A 116 3.44 3.26 3.97
C LEU A 116 2.41 2.71 2.98
N ALA A 117 1.53 1.82 3.42
CA ALA A 117 0.48 1.25 2.57
C ALA A 117 -0.44 2.35 2.02
N ARG A 118 -0.82 3.33 2.86
CA ARG A 118 -1.59 4.50 2.42
C ARG A 118 -0.88 5.31 1.35
N GLN A 119 0.44 5.49 1.47
CA GLN A 119 1.26 6.21 0.49
C GLN A 119 1.35 5.45 -0.85
N ASP A 120 1.53 4.12 -0.80
CA ASP A 120 1.54 3.27 -2.00
C ASP A 120 0.20 3.30 -2.74
N MET A 121 -0.91 3.37 -2.00
CA MET A 121 -2.28 3.52 -2.55
C MET A 121 -2.60 4.91 -3.14
N GLY A 122 -1.58 5.73 -3.40
CA GLY A 122 -1.74 7.03 -4.08
C GLY A 122 -1.81 8.23 -3.16
N ASN A 123 -1.83 8.07 -1.83
CA ASN A 123 -1.82 9.19 -0.89
C ASN A 123 -0.40 9.74 -0.63
N LYS A 124 0.41 9.91 -1.68
CA LYS A 124 1.84 10.29 -1.58
C LYS A 124 2.08 11.62 -0.86
N ARG A 125 1.10 12.53 -0.87
CA ARG A 125 1.16 13.86 -0.23
C ARG A 125 0.38 13.95 1.08
N THR A 126 0.02 12.81 1.68
CA THR A 126 -0.69 12.80 2.96
C THR A 126 0.10 13.51 4.05
N LYS A 127 -0.58 14.33 4.85
CA LYS A 127 -0.02 14.91 6.08
C LYS A 127 -0.18 13.98 7.29
N ILE A 128 -1.06 12.97 7.20
CA ILE A 128 -1.28 11.96 8.23
C ILE A 128 -0.05 11.06 8.31
N LYS A 129 0.61 11.06 9.46
CA LYS A 129 1.79 10.24 9.76
C LYS A 129 1.41 9.02 10.61
N ALA A 130 2.35 8.08 10.74
CA ALA A 130 2.22 6.95 11.67
C ALA A 130 1.84 7.41 13.09
N ASP A 131 2.39 8.55 13.53
CA ASP A 131 2.09 9.15 14.84
C ASP A 131 0.60 9.50 15.01
N ASP A 132 -0.02 10.08 13.97
CA ASP A 132 -1.44 10.46 13.99
C ASP A 132 -2.35 9.23 13.98
N ILE A 133 -1.95 8.20 13.21
CA ILE A 133 -2.65 6.91 13.19
C ILE A 133 -2.59 6.26 14.57
N LEU A 134 -1.40 6.19 15.19
CA LEU A 134 -1.26 5.62 16.52
C LEU A 134 -2.11 6.36 17.56
N LYS A 135 -2.10 7.70 17.55
CA LYS A 135 -2.96 8.50 18.43
C LYS A 135 -4.44 8.21 18.23
N SER A 136 -4.87 7.91 17.01
CA SER A 136 -6.27 7.54 16.75
C SER A 136 -6.65 6.15 17.29
N LEU A 137 -5.68 5.26 17.45
CA LEU A 137 -5.89 3.90 17.97
C LEU A 137 -5.88 3.86 19.51
N LEU A 138 -5.08 4.74 20.12
CA LEU A 138 -4.95 4.88 21.56
C LEU A 138 -5.97 5.92 22.05
N ASN A 139 -7.03 5.44 22.70
CA ASN A 139 -8.18 6.26 23.10
C ASN A 139 -7.80 7.37 24.10
N GLU A 140 -6.73 7.22 24.89
CA GLU A 140 -6.29 8.21 25.88
C GLU A 140 -4.93 8.86 25.52
N GLN A 141 -4.81 10.18 25.72
CA GLN A 141 -3.56 10.90 25.47
C GLN A 141 -2.39 10.42 26.34
N ASN A 142 -2.68 9.87 27.53
CA ASN A 142 -1.67 9.35 28.45
C ASN A 142 -1.08 8.04 27.92
N ASP A 143 -1.90 7.13 27.39
CA ASP A 143 -1.46 5.86 26.78
C ASP A 143 -0.48 6.11 25.63
N TYR A 144 -0.77 7.10 24.79
CA TYR A 144 0.13 7.47 23.70
C TYR A 144 1.49 7.98 24.20
N LYS A 145 1.51 8.83 25.23
CA LYS A 145 2.76 9.35 25.80
C LYS A 145 3.58 8.24 26.46
N GLU A 146 2.92 7.35 27.20
CA GLU A 146 3.56 6.22 27.86
C GLU A 146 4.12 5.21 26.85
N PHE A 147 3.34 4.89 25.80
CA PHE A 147 3.79 4.04 24.72
C PHE A 147 5.01 4.64 24.01
N LYS A 148 4.99 5.95 23.71
CA LYS A 148 6.11 6.63 23.05
C LYS A 148 7.37 6.65 23.93
N LYS A 149 7.22 6.88 25.24
CA LYS A 149 8.34 6.79 26.20
C LYS A 149 8.96 5.39 26.19
N THR A 150 8.11 4.36 26.11
CA THR A 150 8.54 2.96 26.04
C THR A 150 9.31 2.65 24.76
N LEU A 151 8.89 3.20 23.61
CA LEU A 151 9.61 3.07 22.34
C LEU A 151 10.99 3.75 22.34
N MET A 152 11.10 4.94 22.94
CA MET A 152 12.35 5.71 22.97
C MET A 152 13.42 5.10 23.87
N ASN A 153 13.02 4.20 24.78
CA ASN A 153 13.91 3.55 25.75
C ASN A 153 14.24 2.09 25.38
N SER A 154 13.84 1.61 24.20
CA SER A 154 14.05 0.23 23.70
C SER A 154 14.93 0.20 22.47
#